data_AF-A0A5J6F5F4-F1
#
_entry.id   AF-A0A5J6F5F4-F1
#
_cell.length_a   1.000
_cell.length_b   1.000
_cell.length_c   1.000
_cell.angle_alpha   90.00
_cell.angle_beta   90.00
_cell.angle_gamma   90.00
#
_symmetry.space_group_name_H-M   'P 1'
#
loop_
_entity.id
_entity.type
_entity.pdbx_description
1 polymer ?
#
loop_
_entity_poly.entity_id
_entity_poly.type
_entity_poly.pdbx_seq_one_letter_code
_entity_poly.pdbx_strand_id
1 'polypeptide(L)'
;MTEPSPAVAAAIEGELRLLDPVVRESAAILAAMLHPDFREIGTSGRLWDRDTIIEALTVPAPGAPRPGPLTASRMHGEQLADDLVHLTFDTETGGLRSHRSSLWRLTGTGWRLYFHQATPFIDDPFAEV
;
A
#
# COMPACT_ATOMS: atom_id res chain seq x y z
N MET A 1 -9.67 7.54 -21.95
CA MET A 1 -8.97 6.72 -20.93
C MET A 1 -9.60 5.35 -21.00
N THR A 2 -8.82 4.31 -21.28
CA THR A 2 -9.32 2.94 -21.26
C THR A 2 -9.61 2.57 -19.81
N GLU A 3 -10.78 2.02 -19.54
CA GLU A 3 -11.14 1.55 -18.20
C GLU A 3 -10.11 0.50 -17.73
N PRO A 4 -9.71 0.51 -16.45
CA PRO A 4 -8.78 -0.48 -15.92
C PRO A 4 -9.36 -1.90 -16.04
N SER A 5 -8.49 -2.91 -16.17
CA SER A 5 -8.95 -4.30 -16.15
C SER A 5 -9.61 -4.61 -14.80
N PRO A 6 -10.54 -5.58 -14.73
CA PRO A 6 -11.16 -5.98 -13.46
C PRO A 6 -10.14 -6.35 -12.38
N ALA A 7 -8.99 -6.92 -12.77
CA ALA A 7 -7.89 -7.23 -11.86
C ALA A 7 -7.26 -5.95 -11.28
N VAL A 8 -6.96 -4.97 -12.14
CA VAL A 8 -6.42 -3.67 -11.72
C VAL A 8 -7.41 -2.92 -10.83
N ALA A 9 -8.69 -2.91 -11.18
CA ALA A 9 -9.73 -2.28 -10.37
C ALA A 9 -9.83 -2.90 -8.96
N ALA A 10 -9.79 -4.24 -8.87
CA ALA A 10 -9.82 -4.94 -7.58
C ALA A 10 -8.56 -4.66 -6.73
N ALA A 11 -7.39 -4.58 -7.36
CA ALA A 11 -6.16 -4.21 -6.67
C ALA A 11 -6.22 -2.76 -6.15
N ILE A 12 -6.72 -1.82 -6.96
CA ILE A 12 -6.91 -0.41 -6.55
C ILE A 12 -7.87 -0.31 -5.37
N GLU A 13 -9.00 -1.03 -5.41
CA GLU A 13 -9.95 -1.07 -4.29
C GLU A 13 -9.29 -1.60 -3.01
N GLY A 14 -8.51 -2.69 -3.13
CA GLY A 14 -7.74 -3.26 -2.03
C GLY A 14 -6.73 -2.27 -1.44
N GLU A 15 -6.02 -1.53 -2.29
CA GLU A 15 -5.05 -0.51 -1.89
C GLU A 15 -5.74 0.63 -1.12
N LEU A 16 -6.79 1.20 -1.70
CA LEU A 16 -7.56 2.28 -1.06
C LEU A 16 -8.16 1.84 0.28
N ARG A 17 -8.61 0.59 0.36
CA ARG A 17 -9.10 0.00 1.61
C ARG A 17 -8.00 -0.12 2.67
N LEU A 18 -6.75 -0.41 2.30
CA LEU A 18 -5.61 -0.42 3.22
C LEU A 18 -5.16 0.99 3.65
N LEU A 19 -5.63 2.05 2.98
CA LEU A 19 -5.41 3.43 3.41
C LEU A 19 -6.40 3.88 4.49
N ASP A 20 -7.53 3.20 4.65
CA ASP A 20 -8.53 3.50 5.67
C ASP A 20 -7.99 3.20 7.09
N PRO A 21 -7.93 4.20 7.99
CA PRO A 21 -7.48 4.00 9.36
C PRO A 21 -8.20 2.86 10.09
N VAL A 22 -9.51 2.69 9.87
CA VAL A 22 -10.32 1.64 10.52
C VAL A 22 -9.85 0.24 10.11
N VAL A 23 -9.44 0.09 8.84
CA VAL A 23 -8.87 -1.16 8.33
C VAL A 23 -7.48 -1.39 8.93
N ARG A 24 -6.64 -0.35 8.98
CA ARG A 24 -5.27 -0.44 9.51
C ARG A 24 -5.22 -0.76 11.00
N GLU A 25 -6.24 -0.38 11.77
CA GLU A 25 -6.36 -0.71 13.19
C GLU A 25 -6.91 -2.14 13.43
N SER A 26 -7.31 -2.87 12.39
CA SER A 26 -7.89 -4.21 12.52
C SER A 26 -6.94 -5.33 12.09
N ALA A 27 -6.37 -6.03 13.08
CA ALA A 27 -5.49 -7.18 12.84
C ALA A 27 -6.14 -8.26 11.96
N ALA A 28 -7.43 -8.53 12.17
CA ALA A 28 -8.17 -9.54 11.42
C ALA A 28 -8.34 -9.16 9.94
N ILE A 29 -8.63 -7.89 9.65
CA ILE A 29 -8.79 -7.42 8.26
C ILE A 29 -7.43 -7.41 7.57
N LEU A 30 -6.38 -6.87 8.21
CA LEU A 30 -5.03 -6.90 7.68
C LEU A 30 -4.56 -8.33 7.39
N ALA A 31 -4.79 -9.26 8.32
CA ALA A 31 -4.43 -10.67 8.14
C ALA A 31 -5.12 -11.33 6.93
N ALA A 32 -6.31 -10.89 6.56
CA ALA A 32 -7.03 -11.37 5.38
C ALA A 32 -6.58 -10.71 4.07
N MET A 33 -6.12 -9.46 4.13
CA MET A 33 -5.69 -8.69 2.96
C MET A 33 -4.21 -8.89 2.61
N LEU A 34 -3.36 -9.15 3.59
CA LEU A 34 -1.93 -9.39 3.38
C LEU A 34 -1.67 -10.86 3.03
N HIS A 35 -0.92 -11.09 1.96
CA HIS A 35 -0.45 -12.41 1.57
C HIS A 35 0.42 -13.02 2.70
N PRO A 36 0.37 -14.35 2.97
CA PRO A 36 1.21 -14.97 4.01
C PRO A 36 2.71 -14.62 3.90
N ASP A 37 3.22 -14.55 2.67
CA ASP A 37 4.61 -14.19 2.37
C ASP A 37 4.84 -12.68 2.21
N PHE A 38 3.92 -11.82 2.68
CA PHE A 38 3.99 -10.38 2.49
C PHE A 38 5.30 -9.79 3.04
N ARG A 39 5.83 -8.81 2.30
CA ARG A 39 6.97 -7.99 2.70
C ARG A 39 6.73 -6.53 2.38
N GLU A 40 7.22 -5.66 3.25
CA GLU A 40 7.20 -4.22 3.03
C GLU A 40 8.55 -3.54 3.27
N ILE A 41 8.83 -2.54 2.44
CA ILE A 41 9.90 -1.57 2.64
C ILE A 41 9.23 -0.24 2.99
N GLY A 42 9.27 0.14 4.26
CA GLY A 42 8.68 1.39 4.73
C GLY A 42 9.47 2.62 4.25
N THR A 43 8.90 3.81 4.44
CA THR A 43 9.55 5.08 4.06
C THR A 43 10.90 5.33 4.75
N SER A 44 11.15 4.68 5.88
CA SER A 44 12.43 4.71 6.60
C SER A 44 13.46 3.69 6.08
N GLY A 45 13.11 2.88 5.08
CA GLY A 45 13.89 1.73 4.63
C GLY A 45 13.78 0.50 5.54
N ARG A 46 13.00 0.57 6.64
CA ARG A 46 12.76 -0.59 7.50
C ARG A 46 12.03 -1.68 6.72
N LEU A 47 12.53 -2.90 6.83
CA LEU A 47 11.89 -4.10 6.32
C LEU A 47 10.86 -4.61 7.32
N TRP A 48 9.69 -4.95 6.80
CA TRP A 48 8.59 -5.52 7.56
C TRP A 48 8.16 -6.83 6.92
N ASP A 49 7.83 -7.80 7.76
CA ASP A 49 7.04 -8.96 7.37
C ASP A 49 5.58 -8.75 7.78
N ARG A 50 4.73 -9.71 7.38
CA ARG A 50 3.30 -9.68 7.65
C ARG A 50 2.96 -9.53 9.13
N ASP A 51 3.60 -10.32 10.00
CA ASP A 51 3.18 -10.38 11.39
C ASP A 51 3.67 -9.13 12.15
N THR A 52 4.90 -8.69 11.87
CA THR A 52 5.49 -7.49 12.48
C THR A 52 4.80 -6.20 12.05
N ILE A 53 4.34 -6.07 10.79
CA ILE A 53 3.58 -4.88 10.37
C ILE A 53 2.18 -4.86 11.00
N ILE A 54 1.51 -6.02 11.09
CA ILE A 54 0.19 -6.11 11.72
C ILE A 54 0.27 -5.70 13.19
N GLU A 55 1.27 -6.21 13.91
CA GLU A 55 1.51 -5.83 15.30
C GLU A 55 1.77 -4.32 15.43
N ALA A 56 2.65 -3.78 14.60
CA ALA A 56 3.01 -2.36 14.64
C ALA A 56 1.83 -1.42 14.33
N LEU A 57 0.93 -1.81 13.42
CA LEU A 57 -0.24 -1.01 13.06
C LEU A 57 -1.39 -1.10 14.09
N THR A 58 -1.54 -2.26 14.75
CA THR A 58 -2.68 -2.55 15.63
C THR A 58 -2.39 -2.32 17.11
N VAL A 59 -1.11 -2.31 17.50
CA VAL A 59 -0.64 -2.01 18.85
C VAL A 59 0.32 -0.81 18.80
N PRO A 60 -0.18 0.39 18.45
CA PRO A 60 0.67 1.57 18.35
C PRO A 60 1.29 1.92 19.71
N ALA A 61 2.55 2.36 19.69
CA ALA A 61 3.25 2.80 20.90
C ALA A 61 2.45 3.93 21.59
N PRO A 62 2.44 3.99 22.94
CA PRO A 62 1.79 5.08 23.67
C PRO A 62 2.30 6.45 23.20
N GLY A 63 1.40 7.31 22.71
CA GLY A 63 1.75 8.64 22.20
C GLY A 63 2.23 8.68 20.75
N ALA A 64 2.20 7.56 20.01
CA ALA A 64 2.39 7.59 18.57
C ALA A 64 1.33 8.48 17.92
N PRO A 65 1.71 9.42 17.04
CA PRO A 65 0.74 10.23 16.31
C PRO A 65 -0.19 9.30 15.53
N ARG A 66 -1.51 9.53 15.63
CA ARG A 66 -2.42 8.92 14.65
C ARG A 66 -2.02 9.43 13.27
N PRO A 67 -1.90 8.56 12.26
CA PRO A 67 -1.70 8.99 10.90
C PRO A 67 -2.78 10.02 10.56
N GLY A 68 -2.38 11.19 10.06
CA GLY A 68 -3.32 12.18 9.53
C GLY A 68 -4.07 11.64 8.31
N PRO A 69 -5.02 12.41 7.75
CA PRO A 69 -5.65 12.02 6.50
C PRO A 69 -4.59 11.79 5.43
N LEU A 70 -4.58 10.58 4.88
CA LEU A 70 -3.66 10.17 3.82
C LEU A 70 -4.42 10.26 2.50
N THR A 71 -3.90 11.07 1.59
CA THR A 71 -4.44 11.17 0.23
C THR A 71 -3.62 10.30 -0.70
N ALA A 72 -4.29 9.68 -1.69
CA ALA A 72 -3.65 8.97 -2.78
C ALA A 72 -3.90 9.72 -4.10
N SER A 73 -2.87 9.81 -4.94
CA SER A 73 -2.96 10.45 -6.26
C SER A 73 -2.09 9.71 -7.27
N ARG A 74 -2.21 10.07 -8.56
CA ARG A 74 -1.46 9.45 -9.67
C ARG A 74 -1.54 7.92 -9.67
N MET A 75 -2.69 7.36 -9.27
CA MET A 75 -2.91 5.93 -9.24
C MET A 75 -2.81 5.36 -10.65
N HIS A 76 -1.90 4.41 -10.82
CA HIS A 76 -1.68 3.66 -12.04
C HIS A 76 -1.56 2.18 -11.69
N GLY A 77 -2.09 1.32 -12.56
CA GLY A 77 -2.04 -0.11 -12.35
C GLY A 77 -1.83 -0.86 -13.65
N GLU A 78 -1.00 -1.89 -13.59
CA GLU A 78 -0.66 -2.76 -14.69
C GLU A 78 -0.84 -4.21 -14.27
N GLN A 79 -1.53 -5.00 -15.09
CA GLN A 79 -1.64 -6.44 -14.87
C GLN A 79 -0.45 -7.13 -15.54
N LEU A 80 0.52 -7.56 -14.73
CA LEU A 80 1.77 -8.16 -15.19
C LEU A 80 1.59 -9.64 -15.57
N ALA A 81 0.62 -10.32 -14.95
CA ALA A 81 0.24 -11.70 -15.25
C ALA A 81 -1.24 -11.93 -14.89
N ASP A 82 -1.79 -13.10 -15.23
CA ASP A 82 -3.17 -13.48 -14.90
C ASP A 82 -3.46 -13.36 -13.39
N ASP A 83 -2.46 -13.65 -12.55
CA ASP A 83 -2.55 -13.65 -11.08
C ASP A 83 -1.76 -12.51 -10.41
N LEU A 84 -1.24 -11.53 -11.16
CA LEU A 84 -0.36 -10.49 -10.63
C LEU A 84 -0.66 -9.11 -11.19
N VAL A 85 -0.86 -8.15 -10.29
CA VAL A 85 -1.04 -6.73 -10.60
C VAL A 85 0.01 -5.90 -9.87
N HIS A 86 0.59 -4.93 -10.56
CA HIS A 86 1.45 -3.90 -10.00
C HIS A 86 0.69 -2.58 -9.97
N LEU A 87 0.73 -1.89 -8.84
CA LEU A 87 0.22 -0.53 -8.70
C LEU A 87 1.37 0.41 -8.35
N THR A 88 1.29 1.63 -8.89
CA THR A 88 2.10 2.76 -8.49
C THR A 88 1.22 3.97 -8.24
N PHE A 89 1.49 4.71 -7.17
CA PHE A 89 0.72 5.90 -6.81
C PHE A 89 1.51 6.77 -5.84
N ASP A 90 1.09 8.01 -5.64
CA ASP A 90 1.67 8.90 -4.66
C ASP A 90 0.78 8.99 -3.43
N THR A 91 1.39 9.03 -2.24
CA THR A 91 0.67 9.36 -1.00
C THR A 91 1.19 10.63 -0.37
N GLU A 92 0.30 11.41 0.25
CA GLU A 92 0.65 12.56 1.07
C GLU A 92 -0.01 12.47 2.45
N THR A 93 0.74 12.80 3.50
CA THR A 93 0.20 12.99 4.86
C THR A 93 0.98 14.07 5.59
N GLY A 94 0.32 15.19 5.91
CA GLY A 94 0.97 16.30 6.61
C GLY A 94 2.18 16.88 5.88
N GLY A 95 2.13 16.94 4.54
CA GLY A 95 3.23 17.42 3.68
C GLY A 95 4.34 16.39 3.42
N LEU A 96 4.31 15.23 4.08
CA LEU A 96 5.22 14.12 3.77
C LEU A 96 4.68 13.34 2.58
N ARG A 97 5.49 13.25 1.52
CA ARG A 97 5.11 12.57 0.27
C ARG A 97 5.96 11.33 0.03
N SER A 98 5.36 10.35 -0.63
CA SER A 98 6.05 9.11 -1.00
C SER A 98 5.49 8.53 -2.27
N HIS A 99 6.37 8.06 -3.15
CA HIS A 99 6.01 7.15 -4.23
C HIS A 99 5.73 5.78 -3.61
N ARG A 100 4.58 5.21 -3.93
CA ARG A 100 4.17 3.88 -3.51
C ARG A 100 4.24 2.92 -4.68
N SER A 101 4.62 1.70 -4.37
CA SER A 101 4.62 0.58 -5.30
C SER A 101 4.08 -0.64 -4.57
N SER A 102 3.03 -1.27 -5.09
CA SER A 102 2.46 -2.49 -4.52
C SER A 102 2.28 -3.59 -5.55
N LEU A 103 2.54 -4.82 -5.13
CA LEU A 103 2.21 -6.02 -5.90
C LEU A 103 1.02 -6.72 -5.24
N TRP A 104 -0.03 -6.93 -6.01
CA TRP A 104 -1.22 -7.65 -5.62
C TRP A 104 -1.24 -8.99 -6.33
N ARG A 105 -1.43 -10.07 -5.56
CA ARG A 105 -1.45 -11.43 -6.08
C ARG A 105 -2.82 -12.08 -5.88
N LEU A 106 -3.35 -12.70 -6.93
CA LEU A 106 -4.59 -13.45 -6.84
C LEU A 106 -4.35 -14.76 -6.10
N THR A 107 -5.18 -15.03 -5.10
CA THR A 107 -5.17 -16.28 -4.32
C THR A 107 -6.52 -16.99 -4.45
N GLY A 108 -6.63 -18.20 -3.89
CA GLY A 108 -7.91 -18.91 -3.79
C GLY A 108 -9.01 -18.17 -3.01
N THR A 109 -8.64 -17.08 -2.30
CA THR A 109 -9.58 -16.23 -1.55
C THR A 109 -9.71 -14.81 -2.09
N GLY A 110 -9.13 -14.53 -3.27
CA GLY A 110 -9.11 -13.20 -3.89
C GLY A 110 -7.74 -12.54 -3.89
N TRP A 111 -7.69 -11.28 -4.33
CA TRP A 111 -6.47 -10.48 -4.41
C TRP A 111 -5.95 -10.13 -3.02
N ARG A 112 -4.66 -10.36 -2.79
CA ARG A 112 -3.95 -10.02 -1.56
C ARG A 112 -2.69 -9.23 -1.86
N LEU A 113 -2.38 -8.28 -0.99
CA LEU A 113 -1.16 -7.50 -1.09
C LEU A 113 0.04 -8.41 -0.78
N TYR A 114 0.92 -8.59 -1.76
CA TYR A 114 2.10 -9.46 -1.69
C TYR A 114 3.36 -8.68 -1.35
N PHE A 115 3.50 -7.46 -1.88
CA PHE A 115 4.64 -6.60 -1.59
C PHE A 115 4.22 -5.14 -1.57
N HIS A 116 4.83 -4.34 -0.72
CA HIS A 116 4.64 -2.90 -0.69
C HIS A 116 5.95 -2.16 -0.44
N GLN A 117 6.15 -1.04 -1.13
CA GLN A 117 7.28 -0.15 -0.90
C GLN A 117 6.82 1.29 -0.90
N ALA A 118 7.45 2.10 -0.07
CA ALA A 118 7.29 3.54 -0.04
C ALA A 118 8.65 4.24 -0.13
N THR A 119 8.84 5.04 -1.17
CA THR A 119 10.04 5.86 -1.37
C THR A 119 9.69 7.32 -1.09
N PRO A 120 10.22 7.94 -0.01
CA PRO A 120 9.97 9.35 0.26
C PRO A 120 10.59 10.23 -0.83
N PHE A 121 9.91 11.31 -1.20
CA PHE A 121 10.42 12.28 -2.17
C PHE A 121 10.06 13.70 -1.76
N ILE A 122 10.85 14.64 -2.28
CA ILE A 122 10.55 16.07 -2.32
C ILE A 122 10.40 16.47 -3.78
N ASP A 123 9.71 17.56 -4.08
CA ASP A 123 9.75 18.09 -5.44
C ASP A 123 11.20 18.49 -5.74
N ASP A 124 11.79 17.83 -6.72
CA ASP A 124 13.06 18.24 -7.27
C ASP A 124 12.78 19.27 -8.39
N PRO A 125 13.07 20.56 -8.19
CA PRO A 125 12.87 21.57 -9.22
C PRO A 125 13.80 21.39 -10.42
N PHE A 126 14.75 20.45 -10.37
CA PHE A 126 15.73 20.16 -11.41
C PHE A 126 15.62 18.73 -11.98
N ALA A 127 14.65 17.93 -11.56
CA ALA A 127 14.40 16.64 -12.21
C ALA A 127 13.87 16.90 -13.63
N GLU A 128 14.65 16.52 -14.64
CA GLU A 128 14.20 16.57 -16.03
C GLU A 128 12.97 15.65 -16.21
N VAL A 129 11.97 16.17 -16.92
CA VAL A 129 10.65 15.59 -17.17
C VAL A 129 10.73 14.39 -18.10
#